data_AF-A0A534N4I3-F1
#
_entry.id   AF-A0A534N4I3-F1
#
_cell.length_a   1.000
_cell.length_b   1.000
_cell.length_c   1.000
_cell.angle_alpha   90.00
_cell.angle_beta   90.00
_cell.angle_gamma   90.00
#
_symmetry.space_group_name_H-M   'P 1'
#
loop_
_entity.id
_entity.type
_entity.pdbx_description
1 polymer ?
#
loop_
_entity_poly.entity_id
_entity_poly.type
_entity_poly.pdbx_seq_one_letter_code
_entity_poly.pdbx_strand_id
1 'polypeptide(L)'
;KSLGATAFLISEVSAGDGGRLSSFGEEFLTDGILVLRHFEKGETDVQLRMRCVKMRRARHEHGYYALIRNNGKFQITRAISE
;
A
#
# COMPACT_ATOMS: atom_id res chain seq x y z
N LYS A 1 6.56 17.44 24.25
CA LYS A 1 5.82 18.07 23.11
C LYS A 1 5.90 17.13 21.91
N SER A 2 4.84 16.95 21.13
CA SER A 2 4.90 16.15 19.88
C SER A 2 5.41 17.01 18.71
N LEU A 3 5.86 16.37 17.63
CA LEU A 3 6.47 17.03 16.46
C LEU A 3 5.45 17.78 15.58
N GLY A 4 4.16 17.48 15.69
CA GLY A 4 3.10 18.12 14.88
C GLY A 4 3.20 17.87 13.37
N ALA A 5 3.98 16.88 12.93
CA ALA A 5 4.21 16.56 11.53
C ALA A 5 3.48 15.28 11.11
N THR A 6 3.04 15.21 9.85
CA THR A 6 2.63 13.95 9.21
C THR A 6 3.87 13.18 8.78
N ALA A 7 4.00 11.95 9.24
CA ALA A 7 5.13 11.08 8.92
C ALA A 7 4.67 9.86 8.12
N PHE A 8 5.45 9.49 7.11
CA PHE A 8 5.35 8.20 6.44
C PHE A 8 6.54 7.34 6.86
N LEU A 9 6.25 6.14 7.35
CA LEU A 9 7.25 5.11 7.58
C LEU A 9 7.24 4.18 6.36
N ILE A 10 8.41 3.90 5.80
CA ILE A 10 8.58 2.90 4.75
C ILE A 10 9.11 1.63 5.40
N SER A 11 8.41 0.53 5.20
CA SER A 11 8.81 -0.80 5.67
C SER A 11 8.76 -1.78 4.51
N GLU A 12 9.76 -2.64 4.42
CA GLU A 12 9.82 -3.70 3.42
C GLU A 12 9.13 -4.95 3.97
N VAL A 13 8.37 -5.62 3.11
CA VAL A 13 7.69 -6.87 3.47
C VAL A 13 8.31 -7.99 2.65
N SER A 14 8.90 -8.97 3.33
CA SER A 14 9.51 -10.13 2.67
C SER A 14 8.48 -10.91 1.86
N ALA A 15 8.81 -11.18 0.58
CA ALA A 15 8.01 -12.03 -0.28
C ALA A 15 8.03 -13.47 0.28
N GLY A 16 7.01 -13.83 1.05
CA GLY A 16 6.90 -15.15 1.66
C GLY A 16 6.29 -15.16 3.07
N ASP A 17 6.11 -14.01 3.71
CA ASP A 17 5.69 -13.94 5.12
C ASP A 17 4.17 -14.11 5.34
N GLY A 18 3.52 -14.96 4.53
CA GLY A 18 2.13 -15.39 4.75
C GLY A 18 1.06 -14.29 4.75
N GLY A 19 1.35 -13.13 4.16
CA GLY A 19 0.42 -11.98 4.17
C GLY A 19 0.56 -11.06 5.38
N ARG A 20 1.64 -11.20 6.17
CA ARG A 20 2.02 -10.17 7.15
C ARG A 20 2.27 -8.83 6.48
N LEU A 21 1.94 -7.75 7.19
CA LEU A 21 2.08 -6.38 6.71
C LEU A 21 3.32 -5.68 7.27
N SER A 22 3.98 -6.29 8.25
CA SER A 22 5.19 -5.77 8.88
C SER A 22 5.98 -6.91 9.55
N SER A 23 7.25 -6.66 9.86
CA SER A 23 8.12 -7.62 10.54
C SER A 23 8.12 -7.49 12.06
N PHE A 24 7.79 -6.32 12.61
CA PHE A 24 7.93 -6.02 14.04
C PHE A 24 6.64 -5.51 14.70
N GLY A 25 5.49 -5.65 14.03
CA GLY A 25 4.18 -5.29 14.59
C GLY A 25 3.80 -3.81 14.38
N GLU A 26 4.44 -3.12 13.44
CA GLU A 26 4.15 -1.72 13.11
C GLU A 26 2.67 -1.50 12.75
N GLU A 27 1.96 -2.52 12.28
CA GLU A 27 0.52 -2.47 11.97
C GLU A 27 -0.36 -2.15 13.19
N PHE A 28 0.10 -2.46 14.40
CA PHE A 28 -0.65 -2.19 15.64
C PHE A 28 -0.46 -0.75 16.11
N LEU A 29 0.74 -0.20 15.92
CA LEU A 29 1.10 1.14 16.37
C LEU A 29 0.64 2.24 15.39
N THR A 30 0.76 1.98 14.10
CA THR A 30 0.44 2.96 13.04
C THR A 30 -1.04 3.32 12.99
N ASP A 31 -1.34 4.59 12.70
CA ASP A 31 -2.70 5.05 12.49
C ASP A 31 -3.22 4.71 11.10
N GLY A 32 -2.33 4.63 10.10
CA GLY A 32 -2.65 4.31 8.72
C GLY A 32 -1.66 3.34 8.10
N ILE A 33 -2.15 2.50 7.18
CA ILE A 33 -1.35 1.51 6.46
C ILE A 33 -1.74 1.54 4.98
N LEU A 34 -0.76 1.90 4.14
CA LEU A 34 -0.82 1.76 2.69
C LEU A 34 0.11 0.61 2.29
N VAL A 35 -0.43 -0.41 1.63
CA VAL A 35 0.34 -1.57 1.17
C VAL A 35 0.50 -1.51 -0.33
N LEU A 36 1.74 -1.72 -0.78
CA LEU A 36 2.11 -1.88 -2.17
C LEU A 36 2.36 -3.36 -2.45
N ARG A 37 1.85 -3.85 -3.58
CA ARG A 37 2.13 -5.22 -4.04
C ARG A 37 2.31 -5.24 -5.55
N HIS A 38 3.21 -6.10 -6.02
CA HIS A 38 3.21 -6.51 -7.41
C HIS A 38 2.07 -7.50 -7.66
N PHE A 39 1.38 -7.33 -8.78
CA PHE A 39 0.31 -8.20 -9.22
C PHE A 39 0.58 -8.59 -10.68
N GLU A 40 0.77 -9.88 -10.91
CA GLU A 40 0.94 -10.43 -12.25
C GLU A 40 -0.37 -10.25 -13.04
N LYS A 41 -0.27 -9.63 -14.22
CA LYS A 41 -1.38 -9.42 -15.15
C LYS A 41 -1.04 -10.19 -16.44
N GLY A 42 -1.66 -11.36 -16.63
CA GLY A 42 -1.27 -12.25 -17.72
C GLY A 42 0.11 -12.87 -17.48
N GLU A 43 0.79 -13.27 -18.55
CA GLU A 43 2.05 -14.04 -18.43
C GLU A 43 3.30 -13.17 -18.28
N THR A 44 3.28 -11.94 -18.81
CA THR A 44 4.48 -11.10 -18.91
C THR A 44 4.41 -9.81 -18.11
N ASP A 45 3.21 -9.32 -17.83
CA ASP A 45 3.05 -7.99 -17.26
C ASP A 45 2.93 -8.04 -15.75
N VAL A 46 3.60 -7.12 -15.07
CA VAL A 46 3.48 -6.92 -13.63
C VAL A 46 2.97 -5.51 -13.38
N GLN A 47 1.88 -5.42 -12.62
CA GLN A 47 1.27 -4.15 -12.22
C GLN A 47 1.54 -3.88 -10.74
N LEU A 48 1.99 -2.66 -10.42
CA LEU A 48 2.05 -2.20 -9.04
C LEU A 48 0.64 -1.83 -8.56
N ARG A 49 0.16 -2.47 -7.50
CA ARG A 49 -1.13 -2.19 -6.87
C ARG A 49 -0.94 -1.64 -5.46
N MET A 50 -1.70 -0.61 -5.13
CA MET A 50 -1.78 -0.02 -3.80
C MET A 50 -3.14 -0.30 -3.16
N ARG A 51 -3.15 -0.56 -1.85
CA ARG A 51 -4.38 -0.67 -1.05
C ARG A 51 -4.21 0.06 0.27
N CYS A 52 -5.26 0.79 0.65
CA CYS A 52 -5.40 1.31 2.00
C CYS A 52 -6.00 0.21 2.89
N VAL A 53 -5.18 -0.34 3.79
CA VAL A 53 -5.60 -1.44 4.67
C VAL A 53 -6.28 -0.91 5.93
N LYS A 54 -5.78 0.22 6.45
CA LYS A 54 -6.23 0.81 7.70
C LYS A 54 -6.04 2.33 7.63
N MET A 55 -7.03 3.08 8.11
CA MET A 55 -6.91 4.50 8.46
C MET A 55 -7.78 4.77 9.69
N ARG A 56 -7.19 4.87 10.89
CA ARG A 56 -7.94 5.13 12.12
C ARG A 56 -8.65 6.48 12.02
N ARG A 57 -9.94 6.48 12.39
CA ARG A 57 -10.81 7.67 12.41
C ARG A 57 -11.06 8.30 11.03
N ALA A 58 -10.83 7.58 9.93
CA ALA A 58 -11.17 8.02 8.59
C ALA A 58 -11.82 6.88 7.78
N ARG A 59 -12.87 7.19 7.04
CA ARG A 59 -13.45 6.26 6.07
C ARG A 59 -12.48 6.12 4.89
N HIS A 60 -12.23 4.89 4.46
CA HIS A 60 -11.43 4.63 3.27
C HIS A 60 -12.04 3.49 2.46
N GLU A 61 -11.74 3.47 1.16
CA GLU A 61 -12.10 2.37 0.27
C GLU A 61 -11.19 1.16 0.53
N HIS A 62 -11.76 -0.05 0.41
CA HIS A 62 -11.04 -1.29 0.72
C HIS A 62 -10.45 -1.98 -0.53
N GLY A 63 -10.64 -1.40 -1.71
CA GLY A 63 -10.19 -1.95 -3.00
C GLY A 63 -8.70 -1.71 -3.28
N TYR A 64 -8.18 -2.44 -4.27
CA TYR A 64 -6.88 -2.16 -4.85
C TYR A 64 -6.98 -1.09 -5.94
N TYR A 65 -5.92 -0.30 -6.05
CA TYR A 65 -5.72 0.68 -7.11
C TYR A 65 -4.42 0.35 -7.84
N ALA A 66 -4.41 0.41 -9.17
CA ALA A 66 -3.17 0.37 -9.93
C ALA A 66 -2.45 1.69 -9.73
N LEU A 67 -1.18 1.64 -9.32
CA LEU A 67 -0.31 2.79 -9.12
C LEU A 67 0.66 2.90 -10.30
N ILE A 68 0.63 4.03 -10.98
CA ILE A 68 1.44 4.30 -12.17
C ILE A 68 2.34 5.50 -11.86
N ARG A 69 3.64 5.41 -12.16
CA ARG A 69 4.56 6.55 -12.13
C ARG A 69 4.90 6.95 -13.56
N ASN A 70 4.46 8.13 -13.98
CA ASN A 70 4.74 8.68 -15.31
C ASN A 70 5.13 10.16 -15.20
N ASN A 71 6.18 10.57 -15.91
CA ASN A 71 6.67 11.95 -15.95
C ASN A 71 6.84 12.57 -14.55
N GLY A 72 7.43 11.81 -13.61
CA GLY A 72 7.67 12.25 -12.24
C GLY A 72 6.42 12.33 -11.35
N LYS A 73 5.24 11.94 -11.84
CA LYS A 73 3.98 11.98 -11.09
C LYS A 73 3.45 10.58 -10.82
N PHE A 74 2.82 10.41 -9.66
CA PHE A 74 2.05 9.22 -9.34
C PHE A 74 0.60 9.41 -9.75
N GLN A 75 0.02 8.39 -10.36
CA GLN A 75 -1.38 8.32 -10.76
C GLN A 75 -1.98 7.01 -10.24
N ILE A 76 -3.25 7.06 -9.83
CA ILE A 76 -3.99 5.88 -9.38
C ILE A 76 -5.24 5.69 -10.22
N THR A 77 -5.54 4.43 -10.54
CA THR A 77 -6.83 4.03 -11.14
C THR A 77 -7.37 2.81 -10.41
N ARG A 78 -8.69 2.59 -10.44
CA ARG A 78 -9.30 1.43 -9.79
C ARG A 78 -8.73 0.16 -10.44
N ALA A 79 -8.22 -0.76 -9.62
CA ALA A 79 -7.72 -2.02 -10.16
C ALA A 79 -8.91 -2.82 -10.70
N ILE A 80 -8.82 -3.23 -11.95
CA ILE A 80 -9.75 -4.16 -12.58
C ILE A 80 -9.04 -5.52 -12.58
N SER A 81 -9.72 -6.56 -12.11
CA SER A 81 -9.31 -7.93 -12.38
C SER A 81 -10.11 -8.39 -13.59
N GLU A 82 -9.42 -8.77 -14.66
CA GLU A 82 -9.97 -9.72 -15.64
C GLU A 82 -9.89 -11.12 -15.05
#